data_AF-A0A5N6NY01-F1
#
_entry.id   AF-A0A5N6NY01-F1
#
_cell.length_a   1.000
_cell.length_b   1.000
_cell.length_c   1.000
_cell.angle_alpha   90.00
_cell.angle_beta   90.00
_cell.angle_gamma   90.00
#
_symmetry.space_group_name_H-M   'P 1'
#
loop_
_entity.id
_entity.type
_entity.pdbx_description
1 polymer ?
#
loop_
_entity_poly.entity_id
_entity_poly.type
_entity_poly.pdbx_seq_one_letter_code
_entity_poly.pdbx_strand_id
1 'polypeptide(L)'
;MLRLNVPMAMKLAFDGLKDSDYKTRDPAIDDVGQYENVELSILLCNDDFIRELNKDWRNMDHATDVLSMSQHMPELKLPMLMLGDIVISVETAARQAEERGHTLLDEIRILLVHGLLHLMGFDHELSDEAESEMEDEEERLLKSLGWKGKGLIQSASTTEDDENPLTILTFVLSKGRKKAGSLRFYKPKFSYIFCDMDGTLLNSKSQISDTNAKALREASSRGVKVVIATGKARAAAIALLKKVDLAGKDGIASEYSPGVFIQGLLVYGTQGQEIHRRNLDVDVCREAFHYSVEHNVPLIAFSEDRCLTLFNHPLVDSLHTIYNEPKAEIMSSVDHLLSSGDVQKLIFLDTDEGVSGTLRPYWSEATAGRASVVQALPDMLEIVPPGSSKGSGVRMLLDHFGVTANEVMAIGDGENDIEMIELASLGIALSNGSEKTKAVANIIGVSNDEDGVADAIYRYAF
;
A
#
# COMPACT_ATOMS: atom_id res chain seq x y z
N MET A 1 -34.75 11.68 -9.83
CA MET A 1 -33.99 10.55 -10.42
C MET A 1 -32.48 10.82 -10.56
N LEU A 2 -31.94 12.02 -10.26
CA LEU A 2 -30.49 12.29 -10.28
C LEU A 2 -29.74 11.90 -9.01
N ARG A 3 -30.43 11.66 -7.89
CA ARG A 3 -29.83 11.24 -6.60
C ARG A 3 -29.04 9.92 -6.65
N LEU A 4 -29.02 9.19 -7.77
CA LEU A 4 -28.48 7.83 -7.85
C LEU A 4 -27.71 7.49 -9.15
N ASN A 5 -27.36 8.45 -10.02
CA ASN A 5 -26.68 8.13 -11.28
C ASN A 5 -25.51 9.07 -11.61
N VAL A 6 -24.42 8.92 -10.84
CA VAL A 6 -23.14 9.63 -11.03
C VAL A 6 -22.57 9.45 -12.45
N PRO A 7 -22.57 8.24 -13.06
CA PRO A 7 -22.11 8.08 -14.45
C PRO A 7 -22.90 8.91 -15.47
N MET A 8 -24.22 9.05 -15.28
CA MET A 8 -25.06 9.90 -16.13
C MET A 8 -24.78 11.39 -15.90
N ALA A 9 -24.57 11.81 -14.65
CA ALA A 9 -24.17 13.18 -14.33
C ALA A 9 -22.81 13.53 -14.95
N MET A 10 -21.80 12.64 -14.82
CA MET A 10 -20.48 12.83 -15.44
C MET A 10 -20.55 12.89 -16.97
N LYS A 11 -21.29 11.96 -17.59
CA LYS A 11 -21.43 11.94 -19.04
C LYS A 11 -22.08 13.23 -19.56
N LEU A 12 -23.08 13.77 -18.85
CA LEU A 12 -23.78 15.00 -19.24
C LEU A 12 -23.04 16.29 -18.85
N ALA A 13 -22.20 16.23 -17.82
CA ALA A 13 -21.40 17.36 -17.36
C ALA A 13 -20.13 17.54 -18.18
N PHE A 14 -19.59 16.47 -18.77
CA PHE A 14 -18.36 16.52 -19.58
C PHE A 14 -18.58 16.17 -21.08
N ASP A 15 -19.83 15.98 -21.53
CA ASP A 15 -20.11 15.75 -22.95
C ASP A 15 -19.66 16.96 -23.78
N GLY A 16 -18.73 16.74 -24.72
CA GLY A 16 -18.21 17.80 -25.60
C GLY A 16 -16.82 18.36 -25.24
N LEU A 17 -16.24 17.98 -24.09
CA LEU A 17 -14.82 18.24 -23.80
C LEU A 17 -13.94 17.23 -24.54
N LYS A 18 -13.64 17.50 -25.81
CA LYS A 18 -12.54 16.84 -26.54
C LYS A 18 -11.60 17.91 -27.08
N ASP A 19 -10.30 17.66 -26.97
CA ASP A 19 -9.22 18.42 -27.63
C ASP A 19 -9.05 19.88 -27.17
N SER A 20 -9.09 20.13 -25.86
CA SER A 20 -8.84 21.45 -25.27
C SER A 20 -7.47 21.53 -24.59
N ASP A 21 -6.68 22.56 -24.94
CA ASP A 21 -5.48 22.95 -24.21
C ASP A 21 -5.86 23.71 -22.93
N TYR A 22 -5.16 23.44 -21.82
CA TYR A 22 -5.40 24.07 -20.52
C TYR A 22 -4.11 24.56 -19.89
N LYS A 23 -4.21 25.65 -19.12
CA LYS A 23 -3.14 26.10 -18.23
C LYS A 23 -3.56 25.79 -16.80
N THR A 24 -2.70 25.09 -16.08
CA THR A 24 -2.82 24.84 -14.65
C THR A 24 -2.04 25.90 -13.88
N ARG A 25 -2.51 26.25 -12.67
CA ARG A 25 -1.79 27.16 -11.76
C ARG A 25 -1.03 26.42 -10.67
N ASP A 26 -1.29 25.13 -10.48
CA ASP A 26 -0.43 24.28 -9.64
C ASP A 26 0.91 24.06 -10.36
N PRO A 27 2.04 24.58 -9.83
CA PRO A 27 3.36 24.33 -10.41
C PRO A 27 3.75 22.84 -10.38
N ALA A 28 2.98 21.99 -9.71
CA ALA A 28 3.16 20.54 -9.67
C ALA A 28 2.44 19.75 -10.76
N ILE A 29 1.48 20.34 -11.48
CA ILE A 29 0.78 19.69 -12.60
C ILE A 29 0.94 20.63 -13.77
N ASP A 30 2.08 20.64 -14.45
CA ASP A 30 2.38 21.54 -15.57
C ASP A 30 1.75 21.09 -16.90
N ASP A 31 1.61 19.78 -17.08
CA ASP A 31 0.97 19.16 -18.22
C ASP A 31 0.21 17.90 -17.78
N VAL A 32 -1.11 17.84 -18.02
CA VAL A 32 -1.91 16.64 -17.75
C VAL A 32 -1.68 15.55 -18.81
N GLY A 33 -1.24 15.93 -20.01
CA GLY A 33 -0.96 15.02 -21.13
C GLY A 33 0.29 14.14 -20.94
N GLN A 34 1.12 14.44 -19.94
CA GLN A 34 2.27 13.58 -19.58
C GLN A 34 1.87 12.30 -18.85
N TYR A 35 0.63 12.24 -18.35
CA TYR A 35 0.11 11.09 -17.61
C TYR A 35 -0.65 10.15 -18.55
N GLU A 36 -0.43 8.85 -18.37
CA GLU A 36 -1.13 7.80 -19.12
C GLU A 36 -2.63 7.77 -18.77
N ASN A 37 -2.97 8.09 -17.51
CA ASN A 37 -4.33 8.09 -16.99
C ASN A 37 -4.55 9.26 -16.02
N VAL A 38 -5.79 9.71 -15.89
CA VAL A 38 -6.21 10.73 -14.92
C VAL A 38 -7.39 10.18 -14.12
N GLU A 39 -7.32 10.28 -12.79
CA GLU A 39 -8.38 9.84 -11.89
C GLU A 39 -9.05 11.03 -11.19
N LEU A 40 -10.39 11.04 -11.22
CA LEU A 40 -11.25 12.00 -10.54
C LEU A 40 -12.37 11.24 -9.84
N SER A 41 -12.55 11.51 -8.54
CA SER A 41 -13.62 10.95 -7.71
C SER A 41 -14.72 11.99 -7.51
N ILE A 42 -15.98 11.58 -7.71
CA ILE A 42 -17.15 12.46 -7.55
C ILE A 42 -18.16 11.81 -6.63
N LEU A 43 -18.54 12.53 -5.57
CA LEU A 43 -19.62 12.13 -4.66
C LEU A 43 -20.78 13.11 -4.71
N LEU A 44 -21.99 12.58 -4.90
CA LEU A 44 -23.23 13.30 -4.68
C LEU A 44 -23.82 12.89 -3.33
N CYS A 45 -24.04 13.85 -2.43
CA CYS A 45 -24.47 13.62 -1.06
C CYS A 45 -25.63 14.55 -0.63
N ASN A 46 -26.05 14.43 0.63
CA ASN A 46 -27.07 15.30 1.25
C ASN A 46 -26.41 16.35 2.17
N ASP A 47 -27.21 17.29 2.67
CA ASP A 47 -26.70 18.41 3.48
C ASP A 47 -26.07 17.97 4.80
N ASP A 48 -26.65 16.98 5.46
CA ASP A 48 -26.12 16.46 6.73
C ASP A 48 -24.71 15.89 6.54
N PHE A 49 -24.50 15.15 5.45
CA PHE A 49 -23.21 14.55 5.14
C PHE A 49 -22.16 15.60 4.79
N ILE A 50 -22.50 16.58 3.93
CA ILE A 50 -21.53 17.63 3.56
C ILE A 50 -21.24 18.57 4.73
N ARG A 51 -22.20 18.80 5.65
CA ARG A 51 -21.98 19.61 6.86
C ARG A 51 -20.94 18.99 7.78
N GLU A 52 -21.06 17.69 8.07
CA GLU A 52 -20.07 16.96 8.88
C GLU A 52 -18.69 17.03 8.22
N LEU A 53 -18.65 16.85 6.90
CA LEU A 53 -17.43 17.01 6.10
C LEU A 53 -16.80 18.41 6.21
N ASN A 54 -17.63 19.44 6.03
CA ASN A 54 -17.21 20.84 6.09
C ASN A 54 -16.70 21.21 7.49
N LYS A 55 -17.31 20.64 8.53
CA LYS A 55 -16.86 20.76 9.92
C LYS A 55 -15.51 20.09 10.13
N ASP A 56 -15.34 18.87 9.65
CA ASP A 56 -14.10 18.12 9.85
C ASP A 56 -12.91 18.75 9.10
N TRP A 57 -13.13 19.26 7.89
CA TRP A 57 -12.06 19.77 7.01
C TRP A 57 -11.81 21.26 7.14
N ARG A 58 -12.86 22.08 7.20
CA ARG A 58 -12.78 23.55 7.23
C ARG A 58 -13.11 24.12 8.62
N ASN A 59 -13.46 23.28 9.59
CA ASN A 59 -13.96 23.70 10.91
C ASN A 59 -15.22 24.59 10.79
N MET A 60 -16.06 24.31 9.79
CA MET A 60 -17.29 25.04 9.47
C MET A 60 -18.52 24.14 9.62
N ASP A 61 -19.34 24.39 10.65
CA ASP A 61 -20.52 23.55 10.97
C ASP A 61 -21.79 23.99 10.23
N HIS A 62 -21.74 24.02 8.90
CA HIS A 62 -22.90 24.23 8.04
C HIS A 62 -22.72 23.49 6.70
N ALA A 63 -23.84 23.20 6.02
CA ALA A 63 -23.79 22.60 4.69
C ALA A 63 -23.24 23.61 3.68
N THR A 64 -22.31 23.17 2.84
CA THR A 64 -21.79 23.92 1.69
C THR A 64 -22.33 23.27 0.39
N ASP A 65 -22.04 23.87 -0.74
CA ASP A 65 -22.46 23.40 -2.07
C ASP A 65 -21.48 22.36 -2.62
N VAL A 66 -20.19 22.69 -2.62
CA VAL A 66 -19.11 21.83 -3.13
C VAL A 66 -17.87 21.88 -2.24
N LEU A 67 -17.21 20.73 -2.09
CA LEU A 67 -15.87 20.61 -1.53
C LEU A 67 -14.95 19.93 -2.55
N SER A 68 -13.78 20.54 -2.79
CA SER A 68 -12.72 19.98 -3.62
C SER A 68 -11.51 19.62 -2.77
N MET A 69 -11.06 18.38 -2.86
CA MET A 69 -9.93 17.86 -2.09
C MET A 69 -8.88 17.28 -3.02
N SER A 70 -7.80 18.04 -3.26
CA SER A 70 -6.69 17.56 -4.11
C SER A 70 -5.95 16.39 -3.48
N GLN A 71 -5.67 15.38 -4.29
CA GLN A 71 -4.86 14.21 -3.93
C GLN A 71 -3.53 14.14 -4.68
N HIS A 72 -3.17 15.18 -5.44
CA HIS A 72 -1.94 15.20 -6.21
C HIS A 72 -0.71 15.23 -5.29
N MET A 73 0.29 14.39 -5.60
CA MET A 73 1.56 14.31 -4.87
C MET A 73 2.72 14.59 -5.84
N PRO A 74 3.22 15.85 -5.91
CA PRO A 74 4.20 16.29 -6.91
C PRO A 74 5.52 15.51 -6.91
N GLU A 75 5.86 14.96 -5.74
CA GLU A 75 7.13 14.33 -5.45
C GLU A 75 7.20 12.85 -5.88
N LEU A 76 6.09 12.31 -6.39
CA LEU A 76 6.00 10.98 -6.99
C LEU A 76 5.80 11.12 -8.50
N LYS A 77 6.77 10.66 -9.30
CA LYS A 77 6.64 10.60 -10.77
C LYS A 77 5.76 9.42 -11.17
N LEU A 78 4.46 9.54 -10.93
CA LEU A 78 3.48 8.51 -11.26
C LEU A 78 3.05 8.62 -12.73
N PRO A 79 2.75 7.49 -13.40
CA PRO A 79 2.15 7.50 -14.73
C PRO A 79 0.67 7.94 -14.71
N MET A 80 0.05 8.02 -13.52
CA MET A 80 -1.34 8.41 -13.34
C MET A 80 -1.43 9.68 -12.49
N LEU A 81 -2.23 10.64 -12.94
CA LEU A 81 -2.56 11.85 -12.18
C LEU A 81 -3.81 11.62 -11.33
N MET A 82 -3.68 11.64 -10.01
CA MET A 82 -4.83 11.64 -9.10
C MET A 82 -5.26 13.08 -8.79
N LEU A 83 -6.28 13.58 -9.47
CA LEU A 83 -6.77 14.96 -9.27
C LEU A 83 -7.37 15.13 -7.87
N GLY A 84 -8.18 14.17 -7.42
CA GLY A 84 -8.76 14.16 -6.09
C GLY A 84 -10.28 13.98 -6.08
N ASP A 85 -10.92 14.46 -5.02
CA ASP A 85 -12.36 14.30 -4.77
C ASP A 85 -13.12 15.62 -4.98
N ILE A 86 -14.27 15.55 -5.66
CA ILE A 86 -15.30 16.59 -5.69
C ILE A 86 -16.55 16.06 -4.99
N VAL A 87 -16.95 16.70 -3.91
CA VAL A 87 -18.15 16.34 -3.14
C VAL A 87 -19.20 17.43 -3.27
N ILE A 88 -20.36 17.09 -3.83
CA ILE A 88 -21.47 18.05 -4.07
C ILE A 88 -22.68 17.67 -3.23
N SER A 89 -23.25 18.63 -2.50
CA SER A 89 -24.57 18.45 -1.89
C SER A 89 -25.65 18.65 -2.93
N VAL A 90 -26.43 17.60 -3.20
CA VAL A 90 -27.56 17.66 -4.14
C VAL A 90 -28.69 18.54 -3.59
N GLU A 91 -28.80 18.67 -2.28
CA GLU A 91 -29.84 19.47 -1.63
C GLU A 91 -29.50 20.96 -1.67
N THR A 92 -28.23 21.33 -1.42
CA THR A 92 -27.75 22.70 -1.66
C THR A 92 -27.83 23.07 -3.13
N ALA A 93 -27.37 22.22 -4.04
CA ALA A 93 -27.44 22.47 -5.47
C ALA A 93 -28.89 22.64 -5.96
N ALA A 94 -29.85 21.89 -5.40
CA ALA A 94 -31.25 22.05 -5.78
C ALA A 94 -31.81 23.42 -5.39
N ARG A 95 -31.44 23.94 -4.21
CA ARG A 95 -31.84 25.29 -3.77
C ARG A 95 -31.23 26.38 -4.65
N GLN A 96 -29.92 26.29 -4.90
CA GLN A 96 -29.21 27.25 -5.77
C GLN A 96 -29.75 27.25 -7.19
N ALA A 97 -30.09 26.07 -7.74
CA ALA A 97 -30.69 25.96 -9.06
C ALA A 97 -32.04 26.69 -9.16
N GLU A 98 -32.88 26.57 -8.13
CA GLU A 98 -34.17 27.27 -8.05
C GLU A 98 -33.98 28.79 -7.91
N GLU A 99 -33.07 29.23 -7.03
CA GLU A 99 -32.74 30.64 -6.81
C GLU A 99 -32.19 31.32 -8.08
N ARG A 100 -31.36 30.60 -8.85
CA ARG A 100 -30.70 31.11 -10.06
C ARG A 100 -31.49 30.88 -11.35
N GLY A 101 -32.62 30.19 -11.26
CA GLY A 101 -33.54 29.99 -12.38
C GLY A 101 -33.07 29.00 -13.45
N HIS A 102 -32.28 27.98 -13.08
CA HIS A 102 -31.83 26.91 -13.98
C HIS A 102 -32.08 25.51 -13.41
N THR A 103 -31.72 24.46 -14.16
CA THR A 103 -32.01 23.09 -13.70
C THR A 103 -30.99 22.61 -12.67
N LEU A 104 -31.38 21.67 -11.81
CA LEU A 104 -30.43 21.00 -10.89
C LEU A 104 -29.23 20.39 -11.63
N LEU A 105 -29.44 19.89 -12.85
CA LEU A 105 -28.35 19.33 -13.65
C LEU A 105 -27.36 20.41 -14.09
N ASP A 106 -27.85 21.61 -14.40
CA ASP A 106 -27.00 22.75 -14.75
C ASP A 106 -26.21 23.24 -13.54
N GLU A 107 -26.83 23.30 -12.35
CA GLU A 107 -26.11 23.63 -11.12
C GLU A 107 -25.03 22.59 -10.79
N ILE A 108 -25.35 21.29 -10.89
CA ILE A 108 -24.33 20.24 -10.71
C ILE A 108 -23.18 20.39 -11.71
N ARG A 109 -23.46 20.79 -12.96
CA ARG A 109 -22.41 21.05 -13.97
C ARG A 109 -21.53 22.23 -13.56
N ILE A 110 -22.11 23.32 -13.08
CA ILE A 110 -21.39 24.50 -12.58
C ILE A 110 -20.49 24.11 -11.41
N LEU A 111 -21.04 23.46 -10.39
CA LEU A 111 -20.28 23.03 -9.20
C LEU A 111 -19.17 22.03 -9.54
N LEU A 112 -19.38 21.17 -10.54
CA LEU A 112 -18.35 20.23 -11.00
C LEU A 112 -17.20 20.93 -11.72
N VAL A 113 -17.49 21.88 -12.61
CA VAL A 113 -16.46 22.69 -13.30
C VAL A 113 -15.67 23.50 -12.28
N HIS A 114 -16.38 24.18 -11.38
CA HIS A 114 -15.77 24.93 -10.28
C HIS A 114 -14.86 24.05 -9.43
N GLY A 115 -15.37 22.88 -9.02
CA GLY A 115 -14.62 21.94 -8.22
C GLY A 115 -13.37 21.40 -8.92
N LEU A 116 -13.46 21.13 -10.22
CA LEU A 116 -12.34 20.69 -11.06
C LEU A 116 -11.24 21.76 -11.17
N LEU A 117 -11.62 23.03 -11.36
CA LEU A 117 -10.66 24.14 -11.42
C LEU A 117 -9.85 24.24 -10.12
N HIS A 118 -10.49 24.05 -8.96
CA HIS A 118 -9.79 23.95 -7.68
C HIS A 118 -8.82 22.76 -7.62
N LEU A 119 -9.20 21.58 -8.12
CA LEU A 119 -8.29 20.43 -8.19
C LEU A 119 -7.10 20.66 -9.14
N MET A 120 -7.26 21.53 -10.15
CA MET A 120 -6.21 21.97 -11.08
C MET A 120 -5.35 23.13 -10.56
N GLY A 121 -5.57 23.57 -9.31
CA GLY A 121 -4.78 24.59 -8.64
C GLY A 121 -5.24 26.03 -8.88
N PHE A 122 -6.42 26.25 -9.46
CA PHE A 122 -7.05 27.57 -9.42
C PHE A 122 -7.59 27.84 -8.02
N ASP A 123 -7.41 29.06 -7.55
CA ASP A 123 -7.93 29.47 -6.25
C ASP A 123 -8.31 30.95 -6.31
N HIS A 124 -9.60 31.20 -6.51
CA HIS A 124 -10.18 32.53 -6.55
C HIS A 124 -10.08 33.30 -5.21
N GLU A 125 -9.74 32.65 -4.09
CA GLU A 125 -9.64 33.34 -2.79
C GLU A 125 -8.29 34.06 -2.58
N LEU A 126 -7.31 33.87 -3.49
CA LEU A 126 -5.94 34.37 -3.30
C LEU A 126 -5.77 35.87 -3.61
N SER A 127 -6.41 36.37 -4.67
CA SER A 127 -6.40 37.78 -5.07
C SER A 127 -7.45 38.05 -6.15
N ASP A 128 -7.79 39.32 -6.38
CA ASP A 128 -8.70 39.74 -7.46
C ASP A 128 -8.23 39.23 -8.83
N GLU A 129 -6.90 39.19 -9.07
CA GLU A 129 -6.37 38.60 -10.31
C GLU A 129 -6.59 37.09 -10.38
N ALA A 130 -6.51 36.38 -9.25
CA ALA A 130 -6.77 34.94 -9.20
C ALA A 130 -8.25 34.60 -9.40
N GLU A 131 -9.14 35.43 -8.84
CA GLU A 131 -10.58 35.35 -9.05
C GLU A 131 -10.92 35.58 -10.53
N SER A 132 -10.41 36.66 -11.12
CA SER A 132 -10.66 36.99 -12.52
C SER A 132 -10.17 35.90 -13.47
N GLU A 133 -8.99 35.32 -13.22
CA GLU A 133 -8.47 34.22 -14.03
C GLU A 133 -9.31 32.93 -13.90
N MET A 134 -9.78 32.61 -12.69
CA MET A 134 -10.61 31.42 -12.48
C MET A 134 -12.01 31.62 -13.07
N GLU A 135 -12.58 32.82 -13.01
CA GLU A 135 -13.85 33.17 -13.65
C GLU A 135 -13.77 33.00 -15.17
N ASP A 136 -12.72 33.53 -15.81
CA ASP A 136 -12.51 33.43 -17.25
C ASP A 136 -12.44 31.96 -17.70
N GLU A 137 -11.71 31.12 -16.98
CA GLU A 137 -11.56 29.69 -17.32
C GLU A 137 -12.84 28.89 -17.00
N GLU A 138 -13.54 29.21 -15.91
CA GLU A 138 -14.87 28.65 -15.58
C GLU A 138 -15.87 28.95 -16.69
N GLU A 139 -15.94 30.19 -17.17
CA GLU A 139 -16.82 30.61 -18.25
C GLU A 139 -16.47 29.90 -19.56
N ARG A 140 -15.17 29.77 -19.87
CA ARG A 140 -14.68 29.07 -21.06
C ARG A 140 -15.11 27.60 -21.08
N LEU A 141 -14.93 26.90 -19.95
CA LEU A 141 -15.30 25.50 -19.78
C LEU A 141 -16.82 25.31 -19.85
N LEU A 142 -17.59 26.17 -19.18
CA LEU A 142 -19.04 26.07 -19.23
C LEU A 142 -19.58 26.33 -20.63
N LYS A 143 -19.04 27.33 -21.36
CA LYS A 143 -19.40 27.59 -22.77
C LYS A 143 -19.11 26.39 -23.68
N SER A 144 -17.96 25.73 -23.51
CA SER A 144 -17.62 24.54 -24.32
C SER A 144 -18.56 23.37 -24.05
N LEU A 145 -19.10 23.27 -22.84
CA LEU A 145 -20.15 22.33 -22.42
C LEU A 145 -21.57 22.73 -22.86
N GLY A 146 -21.71 23.80 -23.66
CA GLY A 146 -22.99 24.29 -24.16
C GLY A 146 -23.84 25.03 -23.13
N TRP A 147 -23.28 25.40 -21.98
CA TRP A 147 -23.92 26.27 -21.00
C TRP A 147 -24.01 27.71 -21.53
N LYS A 148 -25.12 28.38 -21.24
CA LYS A 148 -25.39 29.77 -21.68
C LYS A 148 -25.64 30.74 -20.53
N GLY A 149 -25.59 30.26 -19.29
CA GLY A 149 -25.72 31.09 -18.09
C GLY A 149 -24.37 31.51 -17.53
N LYS A 150 -24.39 32.00 -16.29
CA LYS A 150 -23.20 32.44 -15.56
C LYS A 150 -22.49 31.27 -14.87
N GLY A 151 -21.21 31.43 -14.58
CA GLY A 151 -20.44 30.53 -13.71
C GLY A 151 -20.76 30.73 -12.22
N LEU A 152 -20.13 29.96 -11.33
CA LEU A 152 -20.32 30.08 -9.89
C LEU A 152 -19.78 31.42 -9.37
N ILE A 153 -18.58 31.81 -9.81
CA ILE A 153 -17.91 33.04 -9.37
C ILE A 153 -18.73 34.26 -9.78
N GLN A 154 -19.11 34.32 -11.06
CA GLN A 154 -19.95 35.38 -11.59
C GLN A 154 -21.36 35.43 -10.98
N SER A 155 -21.88 34.28 -10.53
CA SER A 155 -23.19 34.24 -9.86
C SER A 155 -23.11 34.81 -8.44
N ALA A 156 -21.99 34.60 -7.73
CA ALA A 156 -21.76 35.13 -6.39
C ALA A 156 -21.53 36.65 -6.38
N SER A 157 -20.84 37.20 -7.39
CA SER A 157 -20.60 38.65 -7.48
C SER A 157 -21.86 39.45 -7.81
N THR A 158 -22.82 38.88 -8.54
CA THR A 158 -24.08 39.59 -8.89
C THR A 158 -25.15 39.60 -7.82
N THR A 159 -24.93 38.95 -6.67
CA THR A 159 -25.83 38.98 -5.50
C THR A 159 -25.51 40.09 -4.50
N GLU A 160 -24.43 40.87 -4.68
CA GLU A 160 -24.03 41.92 -3.73
C GLU A 160 -24.90 43.20 -3.77
N ASP A 161 -25.80 43.37 -4.75
CA ASP A 161 -26.59 44.60 -4.93
C ASP A 161 -27.97 44.61 -4.23
N ASP A 162 -28.41 43.53 -3.56
CA ASP A 162 -29.69 43.51 -2.81
C ASP A 162 -29.48 43.14 -1.32
N GLU A 163 -29.95 44.01 -0.44
CA GLU A 163 -29.74 44.02 1.01
C GLU A 163 -30.14 42.71 1.75
N ASN A 164 -29.16 41.85 2.12
CA ASN A 164 -29.03 41.18 3.43
C ASN A 164 -27.71 40.36 3.49
N PRO A 165 -26.81 40.54 4.48
CA PRO A 165 -25.53 39.84 4.49
C PRO A 165 -25.68 38.38 4.92
N LEU A 166 -25.89 37.48 3.95
CA LEU A 166 -25.64 36.05 4.14
C LEU A 166 -24.14 35.84 4.26
N THR A 167 -23.74 35.53 5.48
CA THR A 167 -22.37 35.44 5.96
C THR A 167 -21.71 34.16 5.44
N ILE A 168 -21.28 34.12 4.17
CA ILE A 168 -20.53 32.98 3.61
C ILE A 168 -19.45 33.48 2.66
N LEU A 169 -18.39 34.08 3.20
CA LEU A 169 -17.01 33.94 2.74
C LEU A 169 -16.15 34.80 3.68
N THR A 170 -15.63 34.23 4.76
CA THR A 170 -14.68 34.96 5.61
C THR A 170 -13.63 34.00 6.15
N PHE A 171 -12.46 34.06 5.51
CA PHE A 171 -11.09 34.01 6.05
C PHE A 171 -10.80 33.11 7.26
N VAL A 172 -9.92 32.12 7.09
CA VAL A 172 -8.58 32.02 7.73
C VAL A 172 -7.86 30.78 7.19
N LEU A 173 -6.97 30.99 6.21
CA LEU A 173 -5.74 30.21 6.10
C LEU A 173 -4.79 30.66 7.21
N SER A 174 -4.91 30.02 8.38
CA SER A 174 -3.77 29.86 9.28
C SER A 174 -3.95 28.60 10.13
N LYS A 175 -3.09 27.61 9.87
CA LYS A 175 -2.83 26.43 10.71
C LYS A 175 -4.00 25.46 10.98
N GLY A 176 -4.76 25.13 9.92
CA GLY A 176 -5.86 24.16 9.98
C GLY A 176 -5.68 22.89 9.12
N ARG A 177 -4.50 22.57 8.57
CA ARG A 177 -4.29 21.27 7.90
C ARG A 177 -4.29 20.15 8.95
N LYS A 178 -5.47 19.67 9.35
CA LYS A 178 -5.63 18.40 10.06
C LYS A 178 -6.47 17.45 9.21
N LYS A 179 -5.86 16.30 8.91
CA LYS A 179 -6.40 15.11 8.23
C LYS A 179 -6.62 15.20 6.71
N ALA A 180 -5.53 15.44 5.97
CA ALA A 180 -5.40 14.78 4.67
C ALA A 180 -5.54 13.26 4.90
N GLY A 181 -6.53 12.63 4.26
CA GLY A 181 -6.72 11.17 4.28
C GLY A 181 -7.88 10.62 5.14
N SER A 182 -8.82 11.42 5.65
CA SER A 182 -9.87 10.89 6.57
C SER A 182 -11.28 10.69 6.03
N LEU A 183 -11.58 11.01 4.77
CA LEU A 183 -12.81 10.52 4.13
C LEU A 183 -12.50 9.87 2.79
N ARG A 184 -13.07 8.68 2.58
CA ARG A 184 -12.86 7.89 1.36
C ARG A 184 -14.17 7.39 0.81
N PHE A 185 -14.52 7.95 -0.35
CA PHE A 185 -15.47 7.35 -1.28
C PHE A 185 -14.76 6.38 -2.24
N TYR A 186 -13.43 6.47 -2.31
CA TYR A 186 -12.56 5.51 -2.95
C TYR A 186 -12.60 4.17 -2.19
N LYS A 187 -13.19 3.15 -2.82
CA LYS A 187 -13.04 1.76 -2.37
C LYS A 187 -11.82 1.20 -3.10
N PRO A 188 -10.71 0.91 -2.40
CA PRO A 188 -9.53 0.36 -3.05
C PRO A 188 -9.88 -0.92 -3.79
N LYS A 189 -9.26 -1.07 -4.97
CA LYS A 189 -9.43 -2.27 -5.80
C LYS A 189 -9.10 -3.54 -5.03
N PHE A 190 -8.15 -3.46 -4.11
CA PHE A 190 -7.73 -4.55 -3.24
C PHE A 190 -7.93 -4.19 -1.76
N SER A 191 -8.40 -5.14 -0.97
CA SER A 191 -8.52 -5.01 0.48
C SER A 191 -7.19 -5.33 1.19
N TYR A 192 -6.34 -6.16 0.57
CA TYR A 192 -5.06 -6.61 1.14
C TYR A 192 -3.92 -6.55 0.12
N ILE A 193 -2.74 -6.17 0.59
CA ILE A 193 -1.47 -6.34 -0.12
C ILE A 193 -0.61 -7.30 0.70
N PHE A 194 -0.27 -8.46 0.14
CA PHE A 194 0.75 -9.34 0.70
C PHE A 194 2.09 -9.00 0.07
N CYS A 195 3.08 -8.66 0.90
CA CYS A 195 4.36 -8.18 0.43
C CYS A 195 5.49 -9.02 1.02
N ASP A 196 6.33 -9.54 0.15
CA ASP A 196 7.62 -10.09 0.55
C ASP A 196 8.60 -8.99 1.03
N MET A 197 9.65 -9.40 1.76
CA MET A 197 10.71 -8.52 2.23
C MET A 197 11.99 -8.59 1.39
N ASP A 198 12.79 -9.65 1.49
CA ASP A 198 14.14 -9.70 0.91
C ASP A 198 14.07 -9.85 -0.61
N GLY A 199 14.61 -8.88 -1.37
CA GLY A 199 14.49 -8.90 -2.83
C GLY A 199 13.19 -8.28 -3.35
N THR A 200 12.29 -7.86 -2.44
CA THR A 200 11.02 -7.20 -2.77
C THR A 200 10.89 -5.83 -2.09
N LEU A 201 10.54 -5.79 -0.80
CA LEU A 201 10.44 -4.53 -0.04
C LEU A 201 11.82 -3.97 0.33
N LEU A 202 12.77 -4.87 0.57
CA LEU A 202 14.17 -4.56 0.87
C LEU A 202 14.96 -4.52 -0.44
N ASN A 203 15.71 -3.44 -0.62
CA ASN A 203 16.66 -3.30 -1.71
C ASN A 203 17.88 -4.22 -1.55
N SER A 204 18.81 -4.19 -2.51
CA SER A 204 20.06 -4.97 -2.48
C SER A 204 20.96 -4.72 -1.25
N LYS A 205 20.73 -3.62 -0.52
CA LYS A 205 21.42 -3.28 0.74
C LYS A 205 20.67 -3.74 1.98
N SER A 206 19.62 -4.54 1.84
CA SER A 206 18.74 -5.01 2.93
C SER A 206 18.08 -3.84 3.69
N GLN A 207 17.68 -2.79 2.96
CA GLN A 207 17.06 -1.58 3.52
C GLN A 207 15.71 -1.30 2.84
N ILE A 208 14.77 -0.76 3.60
CA ILE A 208 13.51 -0.23 3.07
C ILE A 208 13.78 1.22 2.63
N SER A 209 13.50 1.56 1.38
CA SER A 209 13.62 2.94 0.89
C SER A 209 12.52 3.83 1.46
N ASP A 210 12.77 5.15 1.49
CA ASP A 210 11.76 6.13 1.88
C ASP A 210 10.55 6.09 0.94
N THR A 211 10.75 5.82 -0.35
CA THR A 211 9.70 5.70 -1.36
C THR A 211 8.77 4.52 -1.06
N ASN A 212 9.34 3.31 -0.84
CA ASN A 212 8.56 2.13 -0.45
C ASN A 212 7.82 2.38 0.87
N ALA A 213 8.48 2.99 1.85
CA ALA A 213 7.86 3.28 3.13
C ALA A 213 6.67 4.26 3.01
N LYS A 214 6.79 5.30 2.17
CA LYS A 214 5.70 6.23 1.86
C LYS A 214 4.54 5.53 1.16
N ALA A 215 4.81 4.70 0.15
CA ALA A 215 3.78 3.99 -0.59
C ALA A 215 2.98 3.02 0.30
N LEU A 216 3.67 2.28 1.15
CA LEU A 216 3.05 1.40 2.13
C LEU A 216 2.20 2.16 3.15
N ARG A 217 2.69 3.32 3.64
CA ARG A 217 1.93 4.20 4.53
C ARG A 217 0.69 4.74 3.82
N GLU A 218 0.79 5.07 2.55
CA GLU A 218 -0.34 5.59 1.78
C GLU A 218 -1.37 4.52 1.45
N ALA A 219 -0.96 3.30 1.09
CA ALA A 219 -1.87 2.16 0.95
C ALA A 219 -2.62 1.87 2.26
N SER A 220 -1.87 1.86 3.37
CA SER A 220 -2.44 1.67 4.72
C SER A 220 -3.34 2.83 5.11
N SER A 221 -2.94 4.07 4.77
CA SER A 221 -3.77 5.25 4.91
C SER A 221 -5.06 4.89 4.23
N ARG A 222 -5.05 4.56 2.92
CA ARG A 222 -6.13 4.18 1.98
C ARG A 222 -7.05 3.03 2.38
N GLY A 223 -6.79 2.39 3.51
CA GLY A 223 -7.62 1.32 4.04
C GLY A 223 -7.27 -0.05 3.44
N VAL A 224 -6.20 -0.11 2.64
CA VAL A 224 -5.62 -1.37 2.19
C VAL A 224 -4.76 -1.92 3.31
N LYS A 225 -5.01 -3.16 3.73
CA LYS A 225 -4.20 -3.80 4.76
C LYS A 225 -2.95 -4.41 4.14
N VAL A 226 -1.80 -3.85 4.46
CA VAL A 226 -0.51 -4.47 4.10
C VAL A 226 -0.19 -5.58 5.09
N VAL A 227 0.13 -6.77 4.58
CA VAL A 227 0.51 -7.95 5.35
C VAL A 227 1.87 -8.44 4.87
N ILE A 228 2.81 -8.62 5.80
CA ILE A 228 4.15 -9.12 5.47
C ILE A 228 4.13 -10.64 5.33
N ALA A 229 4.74 -11.15 4.26
CA ALA A 229 4.93 -12.57 4.03
C ALA A 229 6.41 -12.86 3.71
N THR A 230 7.17 -13.35 4.68
CA THR A 230 8.64 -13.39 4.60
C THR A 230 9.26 -14.69 5.09
N GLY A 231 10.48 -14.96 4.66
CA GLY A 231 11.35 -16.01 5.21
C GLY A 231 11.99 -15.64 6.54
N LYS A 232 11.95 -14.37 6.94
CA LYS A 232 12.53 -13.86 8.20
C LYS A 232 11.75 -14.27 9.44
N ALA A 233 12.42 -14.20 10.59
CA ALA A 233 11.75 -14.20 11.89
C ALA A 233 10.85 -12.96 12.04
N ARG A 234 9.77 -13.08 12.82
CA ARG A 234 8.82 -11.97 13.02
C ARG A 234 9.49 -10.76 13.68
N ALA A 235 10.31 -10.99 14.71
CA ALA A 235 11.10 -9.93 15.34
C ALA A 235 12.01 -9.18 14.35
N ALA A 236 12.63 -9.87 13.38
CA ALA A 236 13.47 -9.23 12.36
C ALA A 236 12.65 -8.34 11.42
N ALA A 237 11.51 -8.84 10.94
CA ALA A 237 10.61 -8.07 10.09
C ALA A 237 10.11 -6.79 10.79
N ILE A 238 9.67 -6.91 12.05
CA ILE A 238 9.23 -5.77 12.87
C ILE A 238 10.39 -4.78 13.09
N ALA A 239 11.59 -5.27 13.40
CA ALA A 239 12.75 -4.41 13.63
C ALA A 239 13.12 -3.59 12.38
N LEU A 240 13.02 -4.19 11.18
CA LEU A 240 13.24 -3.49 9.91
C LEU A 240 12.19 -2.42 9.65
N LEU A 241 10.90 -2.74 9.79
CA LEU A 241 9.81 -1.78 9.60
C LEU A 241 9.82 -0.65 10.64
N LYS A 242 10.35 -0.92 11.84
CA LYS A 242 10.56 0.10 12.87
C LYS A 242 11.57 1.17 12.45
N LYS A 243 12.58 0.83 11.63
CA LYS A 243 13.58 1.80 11.16
C LYS A 243 12.99 2.90 10.26
N VAL A 244 11.81 2.66 9.69
CA VAL A 244 11.11 3.57 8.76
C VAL A 244 9.73 4.00 9.27
N ASP A 245 9.51 3.90 10.60
CA ASP A 245 8.26 4.29 11.27
C ASP A 245 7.01 3.59 10.69
N LEU A 246 7.15 2.31 10.32
CA LEU A 246 6.05 1.44 9.87
C LEU A 246 5.76 0.30 10.85
N ALA A 247 6.36 0.32 12.04
CA ALA A 247 6.05 -0.63 13.10
C ALA A 247 5.24 0.02 14.24
N GLY A 248 4.56 -0.82 15.03
CA GLY A 248 3.79 -0.40 16.21
C GLY A 248 2.29 -0.48 16.00
N LYS A 249 1.52 0.07 16.94
CA LYS A 249 0.06 -0.08 17.00
C LYS A 249 -0.66 0.41 15.73
N ASP A 250 -0.18 1.51 15.18
CA ASP A 250 -0.73 2.15 13.98
C ASP A 250 0.14 1.89 12.74
N GLY A 251 1.13 0.99 12.86
CA GLY A 251 2.03 0.58 11.79
C GLY A 251 1.52 -0.66 11.04
N ILE A 252 2.31 -1.07 10.05
CA ILE A 252 2.06 -2.26 9.22
C ILE A 252 2.43 -3.53 9.96
N ALA A 253 3.49 -3.49 10.78
CA ALA A 253 3.93 -4.64 11.55
C ALA A 253 4.05 -4.36 13.05
N SER A 254 3.55 -5.29 13.86
CA SER A 254 3.73 -5.33 15.31
C SER A 254 3.47 -6.75 15.82
N GLU A 255 3.63 -6.94 17.13
CA GLU A 255 3.23 -8.20 17.78
C GLU A 255 1.73 -8.51 17.66
N TYR A 256 0.92 -7.54 17.24
CA TYR A 256 -0.53 -7.69 17.05
C TYR A 256 -0.95 -7.68 15.57
N SER A 257 -0.01 -7.41 14.65
CA SER A 257 -0.31 -7.42 13.22
C SER A 257 -0.33 -8.85 12.71
N PRO A 258 -1.18 -9.14 11.71
CA PRO A 258 -1.09 -10.39 10.99
C PRO A 258 0.19 -10.47 10.16
N GLY A 259 0.61 -11.69 9.83
CA GLY A 259 1.75 -11.91 8.95
C GLY A 259 2.11 -13.38 8.80
N VAL A 260 2.87 -13.66 7.75
CA VAL A 260 3.42 -14.99 7.42
C VAL A 260 4.94 -14.90 7.59
N PHE A 261 5.50 -15.71 8.47
CA PHE A 261 6.91 -15.64 8.85
C PHE A 261 7.57 -17.01 8.72
N ILE A 262 8.90 -16.99 8.62
CA ILE A 262 9.71 -18.20 8.43
C ILE A 262 9.13 -19.08 7.31
N GLN A 263 8.82 -18.47 6.16
CA GLN A 263 8.28 -19.14 4.97
C GLN A 263 6.92 -19.83 5.19
N GLY A 264 6.11 -19.30 6.11
CA GLY A 264 4.78 -19.83 6.43
C GLY A 264 4.78 -20.94 7.46
N LEU A 265 5.91 -21.21 8.10
CA LEU A 265 5.97 -22.08 9.28
C LEU A 265 5.33 -21.44 10.51
N LEU A 266 5.29 -20.10 10.56
CA LEU A 266 4.57 -19.33 11.57
C LEU A 266 3.59 -18.38 10.88
N VAL A 267 2.33 -18.43 11.27
CA VAL A 267 1.27 -17.56 10.73
C VAL A 267 0.52 -16.92 11.89
N TYR A 268 0.52 -15.60 11.92
CA TYR A 268 -0.19 -14.81 12.93
C TYR A 268 -1.35 -14.05 12.28
N GLY A 269 -2.51 -14.12 12.91
CA GLY A 269 -3.75 -13.48 12.50
C GLY A 269 -3.97 -12.12 13.14
N THR A 270 -5.24 -11.71 13.12
CA THR A 270 -5.70 -10.48 13.78
C THR A 270 -5.34 -10.49 15.27
N GLN A 271 -4.91 -9.35 15.79
CA GLN A 271 -4.50 -9.18 17.20
C GLN A 271 -3.33 -10.09 17.62
N GLY A 272 -2.53 -10.56 16.66
CA GLY A 272 -1.36 -11.40 16.93
C GLY A 272 -1.69 -12.84 17.32
N GLN A 273 -2.91 -13.31 17.05
CA GLN A 273 -3.28 -14.70 17.30
C GLN A 273 -2.41 -15.63 16.45
N GLU A 274 -1.74 -16.60 17.07
CA GLU A 274 -1.09 -17.69 16.31
C GLU A 274 -2.16 -18.57 15.66
N ILE A 275 -2.20 -18.57 14.33
CA ILE A 275 -3.11 -19.41 13.52
C ILE A 275 -2.44 -20.73 13.19
N HIS A 276 -1.14 -20.68 12.91
CA HIS A 276 -0.39 -21.84 12.47
C HIS A 276 1.04 -21.80 12.99
N ARG A 277 1.51 -22.97 13.40
CA ARG A 277 2.89 -23.25 13.74
C ARG A 277 3.26 -24.63 13.24
N ARG A 278 4.41 -24.72 12.58
CA ARG A 278 5.00 -25.97 12.14
C ARG A 278 6.43 -26.07 12.63
N ASN A 279 6.69 -27.07 13.46
CA ASN A 279 8.00 -27.34 14.02
C ASN A 279 8.69 -28.47 13.23
N LEU A 280 10.01 -28.38 13.16
CA LEU A 280 10.86 -29.44 12.64
C LEU A 280 10.94 -30.57 13.66
N ASP A 281 10.98 -31.79 13.15
CA ASP A 281 11.14 -32.98 13.99
C ASP A 281 12.39 -32.85 14.86
N VAL A 282 12.22 -33.02 16.18
CA VAL A 282 13.30 -32.88 17.16
C VAL A 282 14.46 -33.86 16.89
N ASP A 283 14.17 -35.02 16.30
CA ASP A 283 15.21 -36.00 15.96
C ASP A 283 16.02 -35.51 14.75
N VAL A 284 15.39 -34.90 13.75
CA VAL A 284 16.08 -34.23 12.64
C VAL A 284 16.94 -33.08 13.17
N CYS A 285 16.42 -32.28 14.10
CA CYS A 285 17.20 -31.21 14.74
C CYS A 285 18.43 -31.75 15.47
N ARG A 286 18.27 -32.83 16.25
CA ARG A 286 19.37 -33.46 16.98
C ARG A 286 20.43 -34.01 16.03
N GLU A 287 20.02 -34.73 15.00
CA GLU A 287 20.91 -35.26 13.96
C GLU A 287 21.68 -34.13 13.27
N ALA A 288 21.01 -33.02 12.93
CA ALA A 288 21.63 -31.88 12.27
C ALA A 288 22.69 -31.19 13.14
N PHE A 289 22.39 -30.96 14.42
CA PHE A 289 23.37 -30.38 15.33
C PHE A 289 24.54 -31.32 15.65
N HIS A 290 24.32 -32.63 15.71
CA HIS A 290 25.43 -33.59 15.85
C HIS A 290 26.32 -33.58 14.61
N TYR A 291 25.74 -33.65 13.41
CA TYR A 291 26.48 -33.53 12.15
C TYR A 291 27.28 -32.23 12.11
N SER A 292 26.64 -31.11 12.44
CA SER A 292 27.24 -29.77 12.47
C SER A 292 28.49 -29.72 13.35
N VAL A 293 28.41 -30.24 14.58
CA VAL A 293 29.55 -30.29 15.51
C VAL A 293 30.63 -31.26 15.03
N GLU A 294 30.26 -32.44 14.54
CA GLU A 294 31.21 -33.46 14.07
C GLU A 294 32.03 -32.98 12.86
N HIS A 295 31.37 -32.29 11.93
CA HIS A 295 31.98 -31.82 10.68
C HIS A 295 32.46 -30.36 10.77
N ASN A 296 32.28 -29.72 11.93
CA ASN A 296 32.61 -28.31 12.17
C ASN A 296 31.99 -27.35 11.13
N VAL A 297 30.73 -27.59 10.76
CA VAL A 297 29.95 -26.76 9.84
C VAL A 297 28.96 -25.91 10.66
N PRO A 298 29.02 -24.56 10.62
CA PRO A 298 28.12 -23.71 11.39
C PRO A 298 26.64 -23.97 11.06
N LEU A 299 25.82 -24.06 12.09
CA LEU A 299 24.38 -24.30 12.00
C LEU A 299 23.62 -23.36 12.93
N ILE A 300 22.49 -22.84 12.46
CA ILE A 300 21.59 -21.96 13.21
C ILE A 300 20.19 -22.55 13.20
N ALA A 301 19.53 -22.57 14.35
CA ALA A 301 18.13 -22.90 14.51
C ALA A 301 17.29 -21.65 14.73
N PHE A 302 16.17 -21.56 14.02
CA PHE A 302 15.13 -20.58 14.26
C PHE A 302 14.10 -21.19 15.21
N SER A 303 13.91 -20.54 16.35
CA SER A 303 12.95 -20.89 17.41
C SER A 303 12.13 -19.64 17.71
N GLU A 304 11.00 -19.48 17.01
CA GLU A 304 10.15 -18.29 17.02
C GLU A 304 10.94 -17.04 16.64
N ASP A 305 11.07 -16.10 17.60
CA ASP A 305 11.80 -14.85 17.46
C ASP A 305 13.28 -14.95 17.83
N ARG A 306 13.78 -16.17 18.09
CA ARG A 306 15.15 -16.42 18.52
C ARG A 306 15.91 -17.23 17.47
N CYS A 307 17.19 -16.89 17.33
CA CYS A 307 18.17 -17.70 16.61
C CYS A 307 19.09 -18.37 17.62
N LEU A 308 19.28 -19.68 17.53
CA LEU A 308 20.08 -20.48 18.45
C LEU A 308 21.19 -21.20 17.68
N THR A 309 22.39 -21.29 18.24
CA THR A 309 23.53 -21.98 17.59
C THR A 309 24.45 -22.62 18.63
N LEU A 310 25.34 -23.51 18.19
CA LEU A 310 26.48 -23.97 18.97
C LEU A 310 27.80 -23.29 18.57
N PHE A 311 27.77 -22.42 17.57
CA PHE A 311 28.97 -21.87 16.92
C PHE A 311 29.14 -20.40 17.23
N ASN A 312 30.39 -20.03 17.55
CA ASN A 312 30.85 -18.66 17.43
C ASN A 312 31.60 -18.53 16.09
N HIS A 313 30.93 -18.06 15.05
CA HIS A 313 31.48 -18.05 13.69
C HIS A 313 31.07 -16.79 12.92
N PRO A 314 31.97 -16.18 12.11
CA PRO A 314 31.63 -14.97 11.35
C PRO A 314 30.42 -15.12 10.41
N LEU A 315 30.23 -16.31 9.81
CA LEU A 315 29.04 -16.58 9.00
C LEU A 315 27.76 -16.57 9.84
N VAL A 316 27.82 -16.97 11.12
CA VAL A 316 26.66 -16.89 12.00
C VAL A 316 26.31 -15.43 12.31
N ASP A 317 27.32 -14.60 12.56
CA ASP A 317 27.13 -13.17 12.78
C ASP A 317 26.62 -12.43 11.52
N SER A 318 26.84 -12.99 10.32
CA SER A 318 26.40 -12.39 9.06
C SER A 318 24.88 -12.35 8.93
N LEU A 319 24.15 -13.35 9.45
CA LEU A 319 22.68 -13.34 9.48
C LEU A 319 22.13 -12.12 10.24
N HIS A 320 22.78 -11.77 11.36
CA HIS A 320 22.39 -10.61 12.13
C HIS A 320 22.80 -9.29 11.47
N THR A 321 24.04 -9.21 10.99
CA THR A 321 24.63 -7.94 10.53
C THR A 321 24.24 -7.55 9.10
N ILE A 322 23.98 -8.52 8.23
CA ILE A 322 23.60 -8.32 6.83
C ILE A 322 22.09 -8.50 6.67
N TYR A 323 21.55 -9.64 7.14
CA TYR A 323 20.16 -10.02 6.90
C TYR A 323 19.20 -9.58 8.01
N ASN A 324 19.71 -8.88 9.04
CA ASN A 324 18.95 -8.28 10.14
C ASN A 324 18.18 -9.30 11.00
N GLU A 325 18.56 -10.57 10.98
CA GLU A 325 17.98 -11.58 11.86
C GLU A 325 18.35 -11.33 13.33
N PRO A 326 17.64 -11.92 14.31
CA PRO A 326 18.04 -11.88 15.70
C PRO A 326 19.47 -12.39 15.86
N LYS A 327 20.25 -11.73 16.73
CA LYS A 327 21.61 -12.20 17.03
C LYS A 327 21.53 -13.61 17.62
N ALA A 328 22.25 -14.55 17.01
CA ALA A 328 22.22 -15.93 17.45
C ALA A 328 22.75 -16.08 18.89
N GLU A 329 21.99 -16.77 19.72
CA GLU A 329 22.37 -17.15 21.07
C GLU A 329 23.24 -18.41 21.01
N ILE A 330 24.43 -18.35 21.61
CA ILE A 330 25.35 -19.48 21.66
C ILE A 330 24.94 -20.40 22.82
N MET A 331 24.52 -21.60 22.47
CA MET A 331 24.07 -22.65 23.38
C MET A 331 25.25 -23.55 23.77
N SER A 332 25.17 -24.12 24.97
CA SER A 332 26.26 -24.93 25.54
C SER A 332 26.29 -26.39 25.06
N SER A 333 25.15 -26.91 24.56
CA SER A 333 25.02 -28.28 24.07
C SER A 333 23.76 -28.43 23.21
N VAL A 334 23.69 -29.52 22.43
CA VAL A 334 22.50 -29.89 21.65
C VAL A 334 21.28 -30.03 22.57
N ASP A 335 21.42 -30.70 23.70
CA ASP A 335 20.31 -30.90 24.65
C ASP A 335 19.80 -29.58 25.23
N HIS A 336 20.70 -28.67 25.59
CA HIS A 336 20.31 -27.34 26.07
C HIS A 336 19.56 -26.56 24.99
N LEU A 337 20.03 -26.59 23.74
CA LEU A 337 19.36 -25.95 22.60
C LEU A 337 17.95 -26.52 22.39
N LEU A 338 17.81 -27.84 22.29
CA LEU A 338 16.52 -28.50 22.05
C LEU A 338 15.54 -28.37 23.23
N SER A 339 16.05 -28.17 24.46
CA SER A 339 15.21 -27.88 25.63
C SER A 339 14.76 -26.42 25.74
N SER A 340 15.37 -25.52 24.95
CA SER A 340 15.13 -24.07 25.05
C SER A 340 13.94 -23.57 24.22
N GLY A 341 13.39 -24.41 23.36
CA GLY A 341 12.24 -24.08 22.51
C GLY A 341 12.09 -25.02 21.32
N ASP A 342 10.93 -24.95 20.68
CA ASP A 342 10.67 -25.69 19.45
C ASP A 342 11.39 -25.02 18.26
N VAL A 343 12.01 -25.83 17.41
CA VAL A 343 12.72 -25.35 16.22
C VAL A 343 11.79 -25.39 15.00
N GLN A 344 11.68 -24.30 14.26
CA GLN A 344 10.91 -24.26 13.01
C GLN A 344 11.81 -24.49 11.79
N LYS A 345 13.03 -23.94 11.78
CA LYS A 345 13.95 -24.03 10.65
C LYS A 345 15.39 -24.19 11.12
N LEU A 346 16.20 -24.89 10.34
CA LEU A 346 17.65 -24.91 10.46
C LEU A 346 18.30 -24.31 9.21
N ILE A 347 19.44 -23.64 9.38
CA ILE A 347 20.30 -23.17 8.29
C ILE A 347 21.74 -23.60 8.54
N PHE A 348 22.27 -24.46 7.67
CA PHE A 348 23.71 -24.68 7.56
C PHE A 348 24.35 -23.58 6.72
N LEU A 349 25.52 -23.11 7.15
CA LEU A 349 26.28 -22.06 6.50
C LEU A 349 27.63 -22.60 6.05
N ASP A 350 27.90 -22.57 4.75
CA ASP A 350 29.15 -23.07 4.15
C ASP A 350 29.41 -22.38 2.79
N THR A 351 30.51 -22.66 2.10
CA THR A 351 30.70 -22.16 0.74
C THR A 351 29.68 -22.76 -0.24
N ASP A 352 29.46 -22.12 -1.39
CA ASP A 352 28.56 -22.65 -2.43
C ASP A 352 28.96 -24.08 -2.84
N GLU A 353 30.26 -24.35 -2.98
CA GLU A 353 30.74 -25.71 -3.28
C GLU A 353 30.48 -26.69 -2.13
N GLY A 354 30.61 -26.25 -0.87
CA GLY A 354 30.30 -27.06 0.31
C GLY A 354 28.82 -27.41 0.40
N VAL A 355 27.95 -26.43 0.20
CA VAL A 355 26.50 -26.59 0.18
C VAL A 355 26.06 -27.51 -0.95
N SER A 356 26.42 -27.18 -2.20
CA SER A 356 25.97 -27.90 -3.39
C SER A 356 26.59 -29.29 -3.53
N GLY A 357 27.86 -29.45 -3.15
CA GLY A 357 28.61 -30.69 -3.30
C GLY A 357 28.47 -31.67 -2.14
N THR A 358 28.27 -31.19 -0.91
CA THR A 358 28.31 -32.05 0.29
C THR A 358 27.00 -32.00 1.08
N LEU A 359 26.61 -30.81 1.56
CA LEU A 359 25.50 -30.70 2.51
C LEU A 359 24.16 -31.06 1.86
N ARG A 360 23.88 -30.53 0.68
CA ARG A 360 22.59 -30.73 0.00
C ARG A 360 22.37 -32.20 -0.39
N PRO A 361 23.32 -32.92 -1.03
CA PRO A 361 23.14 -34.34 -1.30
C PRO A 361 22.92 -35.17 -0.03
N TYR A 362 23.75 -34.95 1.01
CA TYR A 362 23.65 -35.68 2.28
C TYR A 362 22.29 -35.48 2.95
N TRP A 363 21.86 -34.23 3.14
CA TRP A 363 20.61 -33.93 3.83
C TRP A 363 19.37 -34.28 3.01
N SER A 364 19.46 -34.26 1.67
CA SER A 364 18.37 -34.74 0.83
C SER A 364 18.10 -36.23 1.04
N GLU A 365 19.15 -37.03 1.29
CA GLU A 365 19.01 -38.44 1.62
C GLU A 365 18.65 -38.65 3.10
N ALA A 366 19.35 -38.00 4.03
CA ALA A 366 19.20 -38.20 5.47
C ALA A 366 17.84 -37.77 6.02
N THR A 367 17.23 -36.73 5.45
CA THR A 367 15.89 -36.29 5.86
C THR A 367 14.82 -37.31 5.47
N ALA A 368 15.00 -38.07 4.38
CA ALA A 368 14.12 -39.17 3.95
C ALA A 368 12.60 -38.85 4.00
N GLY A 369 12.22 -37.60 3.69
CA GLY A 369 10.83 -37.12 3.72
C GLY A 369 10.32 -36.64 5.09
N ARG A 370 11.12 -36.75 6.16
CA ARG A 370 10.83 -36.14 7.48
C ARG A 370 10.94 -34.62 7.45
N ALA A 371 11.75 -34.09 6.53
CA ALA A 371 11.97 -32.68 6.32
C ALA A 371 12.20 -32.38 4.82
N SER A 372 12.10 -31.12 4.45
CA SER A 372 12.44 -30.60 3.14
C SER A 372 13.76 -29.85 3.19
N VAL A 373 14.59 -30.06 2.18
CA VAL A 373 15.87 -29.38 1.99
C VAL A 373 15.70 -28.30 0.94
N VAL A 374 15.89 -27.05 1.33
CA VAL A 374 15.66 -25.86 0.51
C VAL A 374 16.95 -25.04 0.48
N GLN A 375 17.18 -24.29 -0.59
CA GLN A 375 18.35 -23.43 -0.72
C GLN A 375 17.90 -22.12 -1.35
N ALA A 376 17.89 -21.05 -0.54
CA ALA A 376 17.55 -19.71 -1.00
C ALA A 376 18.79 -18.95 -1.49
N LEU A 377 19.94 -19.16 -0.85
CA LEU A 377 21.23 -18.56 -1.20
C LEU A 377 22.29 -19.65 -1.43
N PRO A 378 23.29 -19.41 -2.29
CA PRO A 378 24.33 -20.39 -2.62
C PRO A 378 25.04 -20.96 -1.39
N ASP A 379 25.32 -20.11 -0.39
CA ASP A 379 26.06 -20.40 0.84
C ASP A 379 25.17 -20.84 2.03
N MET A 380 23.86 -21.05 1.81
CA MET A 380 22.91 -21.38 2.89
C MET A 380 22.01 -22.56 2.52
N LEU A 381 22.16 -23.68 3.24
CA LEU A 381 21.25 -24.83 3.13
C LEU A 381 20.22 -24.80 4.26
N GLU A 382 18.95 -24.76 3.90
CA GLU A 382 17.85 -24.76 4.85
C GLU A 382 17.23 -26.15 5.00
N ILE A 383 16.91 -26.52 6.24
CA ILE A 383 16.09 -27.69 6.56
C ILE A 383 14.82 -27.19 7.24
N VAL A 384 13.67 -27.49 6.62
CA VAL A 384 12.35 -27.05 7.05
C VAL A 384 11.38 -28.23 7.12
N PRO A 385 10.30 -28.14 7.91
CA PRO A 385 9.21 -29.11 7.86
C PRO A 385 8.61 -29.23 6.45
N PRO A 386 8.12 -30.42 6.07
CA PRO A 386 7.48 -30.59 4.77
C PRO A 386 6.11 -29.91 4.73
N GLY A 387 5.75 -29.36 3.57
CA GLY A 387 4.38 -28.94 3.25
C GLY A 387 3.97 -27.53 3.67
N SER A 388 4.91 -26.65 4.02
CA SER A 388 4.64 -25.23 4.30
C SER A 388 5.29 -24.32 3.27
N SER A 389 4.58 -23.25 2.92
CA SER A 389 4.99 -22.21 1.97
C SER A 389 4.39 -20.86 2.36
N LYS A 390 4.92 -19.75 1.81
CA LYS A 390 4.28 -18.44 1.98
C LYS A 390 2.83 -18.45 1.47
N GLY A 391 2.57 -19.04 0.29
CA GLY A 391 1.23 -19.15 -0.27
C GLY A 391 0.25 -19.93 0.61
N SER A 392 0.69 -21.03 1.23
CA SER A 392 -0.12 -21.77 2.21
C SER A 392 -0.46 -20.92 3.43
N GLY A 393 0.49 -20.13 3.95
CA GLY A 393 0.27 -19.23 5.08
C GLY A 393 -0.65 -18.06 4.73
N VAL A 394 -0.52 -17.48 3.52
CA VAL A 394 -1.43 -16.46 3.01
C VAL A 394 -2.85 -17.01 2.92
N ARG A 395 -3.03 -18.22 2.38
CA ARG A 395 -4.34 -18.86 2.31
C ARG A 395 -4.99 -19.02 3.69
N MET A 396 -4.24 -19.46 4.69
CA MET A 396 -4.73 -19.55 6.08
C MET A 396 -5.15 -18.18 6.63
N LEU A 397 -4.44 -17.10 6.28
CA LEU A 397 -4.82 -15.74 6.69
C LEU A 397 -6.08 -15.25 5.98
N LEU A 398 -6.22 -15.53 4.68
CA LEU A 398 -7.43 -15.17 3.95
C LEU A 398 -8.68 -15.86 4.53
N ASP A 399 -8.56 -17.15 4.84
CA ASP A 399 -9.62 -17.91 5.53
C ASP A 399 -9.94 -17.30 6.90
N HIS A 400 -8.91 -16.93 7.69
CA HIS A 400 -9.07 -16.28 8.98
C HIS A 400 -9.72 -14.89 8.88
N PHE A 401 -9.44 -14.14 7.82
CA PHE A 401 -10.05 -12.83 7.58
C PHE A 401 -11.47 -12.92 6.98
N GLY A 402 -11.87 -14.08 6.46
CA GLY A 402 -13.11 -14.23 5.68
C GLY A 402 -13.04 -13.49 4.33
N VAL A 403 -11.86 -13.43 3.73
CA VAL A 403 -11.55 -12.66 2.52
C VAL A 403 -11.22 -13.60 1.38
N THR A 404 -11.62 -13.25 0.16
CA THR A 404 -11.30 -14.05 -1.02
C THR A 404 -10.06 -13.50 -1.73
N ALA A 405 -9.36 -14.34 -2.49
CA ALA A 405 -8.17 -13.91 -3.20
C ALA A 405 -8.43 -12.83 -4.27
N ASN A 406 -9.69 -12.62 -4.68
CA ASN A 406 -10.12 -11.54 -5.57
C ASN A 406 -9.86 -10.14 -5.00
N GLU A 407 -9.72 -10.01 -3.69
CA GLU A 407 -9.46 -8.74 -2.99
C GLU A 407 -7.98 -8.58 -2.62
N VAL A 408 -7.10 -9.39 -3.22
CA VAL A 408 -5.69 -9.50 -2.83
C VAL A 408 -4.78 -9.13 -3.99
N MET A 409 -3.82 -8.27 -3.66
CA MET A 409 -2.61 -8.04 -4.44
C MET A 409 -1.43 -8.71 -3.71
N ALA A 410 -0.53 -9.36 -4.45
CA ALA A 410 0.69 -9.94 -3.91
C ALA A 410 1.92 -9.43 -4.65
N ILE A 411 3.00 -9.14 -3.94
CA ILE A 411 4.27 -8.66 -4.51
C ILE A 411 5.40 -9.54 -3.96
N GLY A 412 6.23 -10.08 -4.85
CA GLY A 412 7.37 -10.94 -4.50
C GLY A 412 8.42 -11.01 -5.62
N ASP A 413 9.48 -11.77 -5.39
CA ASP A 413 10.56 -11.96 -6.38
C ASP A 413 11.16 -13.38 -6.37
N GLY A 414 11.09 -14.08 -5.23
CA GLY A 414 11.70 -15.38 -5.01
C GLY A 414 10.82 -16.57 -5.44
N GLU A 415 11.42 -17.76 -5.56
CA GLU A 415 10.67 -19.00 -5.85
C GLU A 415 9.67 -19.34 -4.73
N ASN A 416 9.97 -18.95 -3.49
CA ASN A 416 9.08 -19.14 -2.35
C ASN A 416 7.85 -18.20 -2.35
N ASP A 417 7.79 -17.25 -3.28
CA ASP A 417 6.65 -16.34 -3.50
C ASP A 417 5.66 -16.85 -4.55
N ILE A 418 6.04 -17.84 -5.38
CA ILE A 418 5.25 -18.34 -6.52
C ILE A 418 3.80 -18.63 -6.11
N GLU A 419 3.61 -19.45 -5.07
CA GLU A 419 2.27 -19.82 -4.63
C GLU A 419 1.44 -18.63 -4.09
N MET A 420 2.09 -17.62 -3.50
CA MET A 420 1.42 -16.41 -3.02
C MET A 420 1.01 -15.51 -4.19
N ILE A 421 1.89 -15.37 -5.19
CA ILE A 421 1.66 -14.59 -6.42
C ILE A 421 0.54 -15.22 -7.24
N GLU A 422 0.55 -16.53 -7.43
CA GLU A 422 -0.52 -17.26 -8.16
C GLU A 422 -1.87 -17.21 -7.44
N LEU A 423 -1.85 -17.18 -6.11
CA LEU A 423 -3.07 -17.13 -5.31
C LEU A 423 -3.81 -15.81 -5.48
N ALA A 424 -3.10 -14.68 -5.53
CA ALA A 424 -3.67 -13.35 -5.53
C ALA A 424 -4.43 -13.01 -6.83
N SER A 425 -5.43 -12.12 -6.74
CA SER A 425 -6.10 -11.58 -7.94
C SER A 425 -5.15 -10.79 -8.83
N LEU A 426 -4.12 -10.19 -8.24
CA LEU A 426 -3.03 -9.54 -8.92
C LEU A 426 -1.71 -9.90 -8.24
N GLY A 427 -1.03 -10.89 -8.79
CA GLY A 427 0.33 -11.24 -8.43
C GLY A 427 1.35 -10.45 -9.27
N ILE A 428 2.30 -9.82 -8.60
CA ILE A 428 3.38 -9.04 -9.21
C ILE A 428 4.71 -9.64 -8.82
N ALA A 429 5.52 -9.95 -9.83
CA ALA A 429 6.92 -10.33 -9.66
C ALA A 429 7.82 -9.14 -9.98
N LEU A 430 8.77 -8.79 -9.12
CA LEU A 430 9.75 -7.74 -9.45
C LEU A 430 10.77 -8.22 -10.49
N SER A 431 11.34 -7.28 -11.27
CA SER A 431 12.22 -7.62 -12.40
C SER A 431 13.52 -8.34 -11.99
N ASN A 432 14.01 -8.09 -10.76
CA ASN A 432 15.14 -8.79 -10.14
C ASN A 432 14.82 -10.23 -9.73
N GLY A 433 13.54 -10.61 -9.71
CA GLY A 433 13.08 -11.94 -9.33
C GLY A 433 13.41 -13.04 -10.33
N SER A 434 13.21 -14.28 -9.89
CA SER A 434 13.50 -15.47 -10.70
C SER A 434 12.61 -15.56 -11.95
N GLU A 435 13.10 -16.18 -13.02
CA GLU A 435 12.29 -16.42 -14.23
C GLU A 435 11.04 -17.27 -13.93
N LYS A 436 11.13 -18.20 -12.98
CA LYS A 436 9.97 -19.01 -12.55
C LYS A 436 8.90 -18.15 -11.88
N THR A 437 9.31 -17.22 -11.02
CA THR A 437 8.40 -16.29 -10.32
C THR A 437 7.76 -15.32 -11.31
N LYS A 438 8.54 -14.78 -12.25
CA LYS A 438 8.01 -13.90 -13.31
C LYS A 438 7.04 -14.62 -14.24
N ALA A 439 7.26 -15.90 -14.52
CA ALA A 439 6.40 -16.69 -15.40
C ALA A 439 4.97 -16.90 -14.85
N VAL A 440 4.78 -16.84 -13.53
CA VAL A 440 3.46 -17.03 -12.89
C VAL A 440 2.76 -15.72 -12.53
N ALA A 441 3.48 -14.59 -12.55
CA ALA A 441 2.93 -13.29 -12.20
C ALA A 441 2.03 -12.73 -13.31
N ASN A 442 1.04 -11.93 -12.91
CA ASN A 442 0.20 -11.19 -13.85
C ASN A 442 0.96 -10.00 -14.46
N ILE A 443 1.84 -9.40 -13.67
CA ILE A 443 2.63 -8.22 -14.04
C ILE A 443 4.08 -8.43 -13.57
N ILE A 444 5.02 -8.00 -14.41
CA ILE A 444 6.42 -7.87 -14.02
C ILE A 444 6.64 -6.40 -13.66
N GLY A 445 6.94 -6.14 -12.38
CA GLY A 445 7.25 -4.80 -11.86
C GLY A 445 8.70 -4.40 -12.08
N VAL A 446 9.06 -3.17 -11.69
CA VAL A 446 10.45 -2.71 -11.67
C VAL A 446 11.26 -3.39 -10.54
N SER A 447 12.58 -3.20 -10.51
CA SER A 447 13.44 -3.87 -9.53
C SER A 447 13.17 -3.38 -8.10
N ASN A 448 13.50 -4.18 -7.09
CA ASN A 448 13.53 -3.75 -5.69
C ASN A 448 14.49 -2.56 -5.43
N ASP A 449 15.57 -2.45 -6.21
CA ASP A 449 16.49 -1.30 -6.18
C ASP A 449 15.88 -0.03 -6.83
N GLU A 450 14.78 -0.17 -7.57
CA GLU A 450 14.04 0.90 -8.25
C GLU A 450 12.69 1.19 -7.58
N ASP A 451 12.56 0.85 -6.29
CA ASP A 451 11.33 1.03 -5.50
C ASP A 451 10.12 0.24 -6.05
N GLY A 452 10.35 -1.00 -6.49
CA GLY A 452 9.33 -1.84 -7.13
C GLY A 452 8.02 -2.04 -6.34
N VAL A 453 8.08 -2.05 -4.99
CA VAL A 453 6.87 -2.10 -4.16
C VAL A 453 6.08 -0.80 -4.28
N ALA A 454 6.73 0.36 -4.27
CA ALA A 454 6.06 1.64 -4.44
C ALA A 454 5.42 1.75 -5.82
N ASP A 455 6.16 1.44 -6.89
CA ASP A 455 5.64 1.45 -8.26
C ASP A 455 4.41 0.54 -8.40
N ALA A 456 4.50 -0.68 -7.87
CA ALA A 456 3.40 -1.63 -7.85
C ALA A 456 2.15 -1.09 -7.14
N ILE A 457 2.31 -0.50 -5.96
CA ILE A 457 1.20 0.06 -5.19
C ILE A 457 0.55 1.21 -5.96
N TYR A 458 1.33 2.20 -6.40
CA TYR A 458 0.77 3.39 -7.03
C TYR A 458 0.11 3.12 -8.38
N ARG A 459 0.62 2.15 -9.16
CA ARG A 459 0.05 1.81 -10.47
C ARG A 459 -1.18 0.93 -10.41
N TYR A 460 -1.26 0.04 -9.41
CA TYR A 460 -2.21 -1.06 -9.46
C TYR A 460 -3.12 -1.16 -8.25
N ALA A 461 -2.71 -0.66 -7.08
CA ALA A 461 -3.55 -0.71 -5.87
C ALA A 461 -4.57 0.42 -5.81
N PHE A 462 -4.30 1.52 -6.53
CA PHE A 462 -5.16 2.69 -6.66
C PHE A 462 -5.89 2.70 -8.01
#